data_AF-A0A8T0P5H3-F1
#
_entry.id   AF-A0A8T0P5H3-F1
#
_cell.length_a   1.000
_cell.length_b   1.000
_cell.length_c   1.000
_cell.angle_alpha   90.00
_cell.angle_beta   90.00
_cell.angle_gamma   90.00
#
_symmetry.space_group_name_H-M   'P 1'
#
loop_
_entity.id
_entity.type
_entity.pdbx_description
1 polymer ?
#
loop_
_entity_poly.entity_id
_entity_poly.type
_entity_poly.pdbx_seq_one_letter_code
_entity_poly.pdbx_strand_id
1 'polypeptide(L)'
;MLYTNDASSAAPSGGGADADQLMMALQLSAAAAAAAMSPGVPIGLPNCSTTCGDVVVPYPFGLGPSRCYWPGLNLTCDTSRHPPRLLIGDDANLRVTEISLRNQTMRVMGSRAVVNTTGGHLSSDSWNLPFGRGFTRHGYRLSYRNELVVDGCNAAATLLAGSGVVVAGCAS
;
A
#
# COMPACT_ATOMS: atom_id res chain seq x y z
N MET A 1 16.97 -43.27 -36.63
CA MET A 1 17.32 -43.61 -35.23
C MET A 1 16.05 -43.32 -34.43
N LEU A 2 15.13 -44.26 -34.14
CA LEU A 2 15.20 -45.71 -33.93
C LEU A 2 16.00 -46.16 -32.69
N TYR A 3 15.25 -46.71 -31.70
CA TYR A 3 15.60 -47.80 -30.74
C TYR A 3 16.68 -47.49 -29.67
N THR A 4 16.68 -48.01 -28.42
CA THR A 4 15.72 -48.78 -27.59
C THR A 4 16.11 -48.72 -26.09
N ASN A 5 15.29 -49.31 -25.20
CA ASN A 5 15.61 -49.67 -23.80
C ASN A 5 16.87 -50.58 -23.69
N ASP A 6 17.54 -50.66 -22.53
CA ASP A 6 17.29 -51.70 -21.49
C ASP A 6 18.37 -51.78 -20.38
N ALA A 7 17.96 -52.19 -19.17
CA ALA A 7 18.74 -52.80 -18.07
C ALA A 7 17.82 -52.95 -16.82
N SER A 8 17.19 -54.12 -16.58
CA SER A 8 17.70 -55.21 -15.72
C SER A 8 18.22 -54.76 -14.34
N SER A 9 17.85 -55.33 -13.18
CA SER A 9 17.00 -56.48 -12.81
C SER A 9 16.63 -56.34 -11.30
N ALA A 10 15.91 -57.21 -10.57
CA ALA A 10 15.37 -58.57 -10.80
C ALA A 10 14.09 -58.81 -9.92
N ALA A 11 13.68 -60.07 -9.74
CA ALA A 11 12.61 -60.49 -8.79
C ALA A 11 13.09 -61.60 -7.83
N PRO A 12 12.37 -61.82 -6.72
CA PRO A 12 11.87 -63.16 -6.35
C PRO A 12 10.34 -63.08 -6.09
N SER A 13 9.43 -63.88 -6.66
CA SER A 13 9.29 -65.35 -6.83
C SER A 13 8.40 -66.03 -5.78
N GLY A 14 7.16 -66.33 -6.17
CA GLY A 14 6.25 -67.32 -5.53
C GLY A 14 5.44 -66.82 -4.31
N GLY A 15 4.14 -67.14 -4.19
CA GLY A 15 3.23 -67.80 -5.12
C GLY A 15 1.98 -68.38 -4.43
N GLY A 16 0.89 -68.55 -5.19
CA GLY A 16 -0.20 -69.49 -4.88
C GLY A 16 -1.52 -68.92 -4.32
N ALA A 17 -2.61 -69.45 -4.90
CA ALA A 17 -3.99 -69.50 -4.44
C ALA A 17 -4.93 -68.30 -4.68
N ASP A 18 -5.95 -68.58 -5.50
CA ASP A 18 -7.15 -67.79 -5.77
C ASP A 18 -8.18 -67.81 -4.62
N ALA A 19 -9.27 -67.04 -4.85
CA ALA A 19 -10.63 -67.17 -4.31
C ALA A 19 -11.04 -66.35 -3.07
N ASP A 20 -11.97 -65.43 -3.37
CA ASP A 20 -13.07 -64.87 -2.58
C ASP A 20 -12.87 -64.23 -1.19
N GLN A 21 -13.10 -62.91 -1.20
CA GLN A 21 -14.08 -62.18 -0.36
C GLN A 21 -14.34 -62.65 1.08
N LEU A 22 -14.09 -61.74 2.03
CA LEU A 22 -15.23 -61.05 2.66
C LEU A 22 -14.84 -59.71 3.30
N MET A 23 -15.53 -58.67 2.80
CA MET A 23 -15.59 -57.27 3.23
C MET A 23 -15.28 -56.99 4.71
N MET A 24 -14.22 -56.22 4.97
CA MET A 24 -14.05 -55.50 6.24
C MET A 24 -14.24 -54.00 6.00
N ALA A 25 -15.32 -53.43 6.55
CA ALA A 25 -15.74 -52.07 6.29
C ALA A 25 -14.81 -51.04 6.95
N LEU A 26 -14.06 -50.27 6.14
CA LEU A 26 -13.29 -49.13 6.62
C LEU A 26 -14.13 -47.86 6.54
N GLN A 27 -14.70 -47.43 7.67
CA GLN A 27 -15.47 -46.19 7.75
C GLN A 27 -14.55 -44.97 7.58
N LEU A 28 -14.67 -44.27 6.45
CA LEU A 28 -14.03 -42.97 6.24
C LEU A 28 -14.73 -41.89 7.07
N SER A 29 -14.20 -41.59 8.25
CA SER A 29 -14.60 -40.42 9.02
C SER A 29 -14.06 -39.14 8.35
N ALA A 30 -14.92 -38.42 7.64
CA ALA A 30 -14.57 -37.13 7.04
C ALA A 30 -14.38 -36.05 8.12
N ALA A 31 -13.13 -35.79 8.49
CA ALA A 31 -12.79 -34.66 9.36
C ALA A 31 -12.93 -33.34 8.59
N ALA A 32 -14.05 -32.64 8.79
CA ALA A 32 -14.24 -31.31 8.25
C ALA A 32 -13.30 -30.31 8.94
N ALA A 33 -12.22 -29.94 8.26
CA ALA A 33 -11.31 -28.90 8.73
C ALA A 33 -11.99 -27.53 8.69
N ALA A 34 -12.56 -27.12 9.83
CA ALA A 34 -13.05 -25.75 10.00
C ALA A 34 -11.86 -24.78 9.93
N ALA A 35 -11.76 -24.02 8.84
CA ALA A 35 -10.79 -22.95 8.72
C ALA A 35 -11.10 -21.87 9.76
N ALA A 36 -10.31 -21.82 10.84
CA ALA A 36 -10.44 -20.76 11.84
C ALA A 36 -10.07 -19.42 11.20
N MET A 37 -11.05 -18.55 10.95
CA MET A 37 -10.77 -17.14 10.76
C MET A 37 -10.14 -16.62 12.05
N SER A 38 -8.82 -16.38 12.02
CA SER A 38 -8.14 -15.66 13.10
C SER A 38 -8.88 -14.34 13.33
N PRO A 39 -9.22 -13.96 14.57
CA PRO A 39 -9.74 -12.63 14.84
C PRO A 39 -8.70 -11.63 14.35
N GLY A 40 -9.09 -10.78 13.39
CA GLY A 40 -8.21 -9.80 12.81
C GLY A 40 -7.69 -8.86 13.90
N VAL A 41 -6.41 -8.50 13.83
CA VAL A 41 -5.84 -7.47 14.72
C VAL A 41 -6.73 -6.23 14.63
N PRO A 42 -7.26 -5.69 15.75
CA PRO A 42 -8.18 -4.56 15.70
C PRO A 42 -7.49 -3.37 15.05
N ILE A 43 -7.98 -3.00 13.87
CA ILE A 43 -7.38 -1.97 13.02
C ILE A 43 -7.44 -0.61 13.71
N GLY A 44 -8.47 -0.35 14.53
CA GLY A 44 -8.58 0.86 15.34
C GLY A 44 -9.45 0.66 16.58
N LEU A 45 -9.69 1.76 17.30
CA LEU A 45 -10.53 1.75 18.50
C LEU A 45 -12.02 1.51 18.17
N PRO A 46 -12.80 0.95 19.11
CA PRO A 46 -14.24 0.81 18.93
C PRO A 46 -14.91 2.16 18.69
N ASN A 47 -15.93 2.17 17.81
CA ASN A 47 -16.66 3.37 17.39
C ASN A 47 -15.77 4.45 16.74
N CYS A 48 -14.70 4.06 16.05
CA CYS A 48 -13.86 4.93 15.24
C CYS A 48 -13.84 4.46 13.78
N SER A 49 -13.87 5.38 12.81
CA SER A 49 -13.73 5.00 11.40
C SER A 49 -12.28 4.62 11.11
N THR A 50 -12.10 3.48 10.45
CA THR A 50 -10.80 2.87 10.11
C THR A 50 -10.59 2.77 8.60
N THR A 51 -11.42 3.45 7.80
CA THR A 51 -11.35 3.43 6.32
C THR A 51 -11.79 4.75 5.72
N CYS A 52 -11.15 5.17 4.63
CA CYS A 52 -11.59 6.29 3.80
C CYS A 52 -11.38 5.95 2.32
N GLY A 53 -12.48 5.76 1.58
CA GLY A 53 -12.42 5.12 0.26
C GLY A 53 -11.76 3.74 0.39
N ASP A 54 -10.79 3.47 -0.50
CA ASP A 54 -10.05 2.21 -0.52
C ASP A 54 -8.88 2.15 0.49
N VAL A 55 -8.64 3.21 1.26
CA VAL A 55 -7.48 3.30 2.18
C VAL A 55 -7.88 2.93 3.60
N VAL A 56 -7.24 1.90 4.14
CA VAL A 56 -7.34 1.50 5.55
C VAL A 56 -6.53 2.46 6.42
N VAL A 57 -7.13 2.94 7.50
CA VAL A 57 -6.57 3.87 8.49
C VAL A 57 -6.43 3.14 9.83
N PRO A 58 -5.27 2.55 10.12
CA PRO A 58 -5.03 1.86 11.37
C PRO A 58 -4.57 2.81 12.49
N TYR A 59 -4.88 2.48 13.73
CA TYR A 59 -4.30 3.14 14.91
C TYR A 59 -2.77 3.01 14.88
N PRO A 60 -1.99 4.06 15.23
CA PRO A 60 -2.39 5.28 15.94
C PRO A 60 -2.94 6.43 15.05
N PHE A 61 -3.09 6.21 13.74
CA PHE A 61 -3.81 7.14 12.86
C PHE A 61 -5.32 7.00 13.04
N GLY A 62 -6.09 8.02 12.63
CA GLY A 62 -7.54 7.93 12.74
C GLY A 62 -8.30 9.12 12.18
N LEU A 63 -9.63 8.97 12.16
CA LEU A 63 -10.60 9.88 11.58
C LEU A 63 -11.60 10.36 12.64
N GLY A 64 -12.04 11.62 12.54
CA GLY A 64 -13.16 12.14 13.33
C GLY A 64 -12.77 12.55 14.76
N PRO A 65 -13.43 12.04 15.83
CA PRO A 65 -13.19 12.49 17.20
C PRO A 65 -11.78 12.23 17.71
N SER A 66 -11.28 13.09 18.59
CA SER A 66 -9.90 13.04 19.15
C SER A 66 -9.53 11.74 19.88
N ARG A 67 -10.50 10.94 20.32
CA ARG A 67 -10.25 9.59 20.89
C ARG A 67 -9.72 8.59 19.85
N CYS A 68 -9.92 8.85 18.55
CA CYS A 68 -9.72 7.87 17.49
C CYS A 68 -8.31 7.85 16.90
N TYR A 69 -7.45 8.77 17.32
CA TYR A 69 -6.06 8.91 16.86
C TYR A 69 -5.15 9.37 18.02
N TRP A 70 -3.85 9.23 17.85
CA TRP A 70 -2.88 9.95 18.69
C TRP A 70 -2.81 11.43 18.30
N PRO A 71 -2.55 12.36 19.24
CA PRO A 71 -2.39 13.79 18.93
C PRO A 71 -1.43 14.02 17.76
N GLY A 72 -1.91 14.72 16.72
CA GLY A 72 -1.16 15.00 15.49
C GLY A 72 -1.21 13.91 14.41
N LEU A 73 -1.76 12.73 14.71
CA LEU A 73 -1.98 11.64 13.73
C LEU A 73 -3.43 11.60 13.21
N ASN A 74 -4.13 12.73 13.31
CA ASN A 74 -5.44 12.91 12.71
C ASN A 74 -5.34 13.01 11.19
N LEU A 75 -6.24 12.32 10.50
CA LEU A 75 -6.41 12.40 9.06
C LEU A 75 -7.81 12.90 8.72
N THR A 76 -7.97 13.46 7.52
CA THR A 76 -9.24 14.00 7.03
C THR A 76 -9.74 13.13 5.88
N CYS A 77 -10.98 12.66 5.96
CA CYS A 77 -11.61 11.96 4.84
C CYS A 77 -12.48 12.94 4.04
N ASP A 78 -12.03 13.33 2.85
CA ASP A 78 -12.82 14.13 1.93
C ASP A 78 -13.83 13.25 1.20
N THR A 79 -15.09 13.34 1.63
CA THR A 79 -16.25 12.65 1.06
C THR A 79 -16.99 13.50 0.00
N SER A 80 -16.52 14.71 -0.31
CA SER A 80 -17.09 15.53 -1.40
C SER A 80 -16.73 14.97 -2.78
N ARG A 81 -15.74 14.08 -2.85
CA ARG A 81 -15.24 13.41 -4.04
C ARG A 81 -15.66 11.94 -4.07
N HIS A 82 -15.83 11.41 -5.27
CA HIS A 82 -16.12 10.01 -5.52
C HIS A 82 -14.99 9.41 -6.39
N PRO A 83 -14.26 8.38 -5.92
CA PRO A 83 -14.28 7.84 -4.56
C PRO A 83 -13.75 8.86 -3.52
N PRO A 84 -14.10 8.70 -2.22
CA PRO A 84 -13.58 9.53 -1.14
C PRO A 84 -12.05 9.51 -1.08
N ARG A 85 -11.46 10.61 -0.59
CA ARG A 85 -10.00 10.78 -0.55
C ARG A 85 -9.51 10.99 0.88
N LEU A 86 -8.56 10.16 1.29
CA LEU A 86 -7.85 10.37 2.54
C LEU A 86 -6.80 11.47 2.36
N LEU A 87 -6.88 12.50 3.19
CA LEU A 87 -6.03 13.69 3.19
C LEU A 87 -5.27 13.80 4.51
N ILE A 88 -4.11 14.43 4.44
CA ILE A 88 -3.23 14.69 5.59
C ILE A 88 -2.80 16.16 5.60
N GLY A 89 -2.76 16.76 6.79
CA GLY A 89 -2.42 18.17 6.98
C GLY A 89 -3.54 19.14 6.59
N ASP A 90 -3.33 20.42 6.88
CA ASP A 90 -4.38 21.44 6.83
C ASP A 90 -4.68 21.95 5.41
N ASP A 91 -3.69 21.92 4.52
CA ASP A 91 -3.75 22.51 3.17
C ASP A 91 -4.55 21.68 2.14
N ALA A 92 -5.17 20.55 2.52
CA ALA A 92 -5.97 19.62 1.70
C ALA A 92 -5.35 19.06 0.38
N ASN A 93 -4.14 19.50 0.01
CA ASN A 93 -3.46 19.20 -1.25
C ASN A 93 -2.68 17.87 -1.27
N LEU A 94 -2.74 17.11 -0.18
CA LEU A 94 -1.84 16.00 0.07
C LEU A 94 -2.66 14.75 0.40
N ARG A 95 -2.74 13.84 -0.58
CA ARG A 95 -3.56 12.64 -0.54
C ARG A 95 -2.74 11.47 0.00
N VAL A 96 -3.21 10.84 1.08
CA VAL A 96 -2.72 9.54 1.51
C VAL A 96 -3.28 8.47 0.56
N THR A 97 -2.42 7.55 0.14
CA THR A 97 -2.76 6.45 -0.77
C THR A 97 -2.51 5.08 -0.16
N GLU A 98 -1.62 4.98 0.83
CA GLU A 98 -1.28 3.75 1.52
C GLU A 98 -0.75 4.06 2.92
N ILE A 99 -1.09 3.24 3.92
CA ILE A 99 -0.51 3.26 5.26
C ILE A 99 -0.03 1.84 5.57
N SER A 100 1.27 1.67 5.78
CA SER A 100 1.87 0.38 6.13
C SER A 100 2.52 0.44 7.51
N LEU A 101 1.85 -0.13 8.51
CA LEU A 101 2.41 -0.28 9.86
C LEU A 101 3.65 -1.18 9.85
N ARG A 102 3.67 -2.23 9.01
CA ARG A 102 4.79 -3.16 8.88
C ARG A 102 6.07 -2.47 8.42
N ASN A 103 5.95 -1.54 7.48
CA ASN A 103 7.08 -0.79 6.93
C ASN A 103 7.31 0.56 7.65
N GLN A 104 6.41 0.96 8.55
CA GLN A 104 6.40 2.26 9.23
C GLN A 104 6.34 3.44 8.25
N THR A 105 5.63 3.28 7.13
CA THR A 105 5.55 4.26 6.04
C THR A 105 4.11 4.63 5.70
N MET A 106 3.91 5.91 5.39
CA MET A 106 2.69 6.43 4.75
C MET A 106 3.03 6.95 3.36
N ARG A 107 2.31 6.50 2.31
CA ARG A 107 2.51 6.98 0.95
C ARG A 107 1.59 8.17 0.67
N VAL A 108 2.18 9.34 0.54
CA VAL A 108 1.49 10.61 0.26
C VAL A 108 1.78 11.06 -1.17
N MET A 109 0.74 11.48 -1.90
CA MET A 109 0.84 12.09 -3.22
C MET A 109 0.33 13.53 -3.14
N GLY A 110 1.10 14.49 -3.68
CA GLY A 110 0.62 15.85 -3.86
C GLY A 110 -0.32 15.99 -5.06
N SER A 111 -1.12 17.07 -5.07
CA SER A 111 -1.85 17.53 -6.26
C SER A 111 -0.89 17.69 -7.44
N ARG A 112 -1.21 17.08 -8.58
CA ARG A 112 -0.53 17.37 -9.86
C ARG A 112 -0.87 18.80 -10.29
N ALA A 113 0.15 19.65 -10.47
CA ALA A 113 0.00 20.88 -11.24
C ALA A 113 0.28 20.57 -12.71
N VAL A 114 -0.58 21.06 -13.59
CA VAL A 114 -0.36 21.06 -15.05
C VAL A 114 -0.30 22.52 -15.46
N VAL A 115 0.83 22.94 -16.03
CA VAL A 115 1.03 24.32 -16.49
C VAL A 115 1.05 24.32 -18.02
N ASN A 116 0.22 25.17 -18.63
CA ASN A 116 0.14 25.27 -20.08
C ASN A 116 1.02 26.44 -20.57
N THR A 117 2.01 26.15 -21.42
CA THR A 117 3.03 27.09 -21.89
C THR A 117 2.83 27.52 -23.34
N THR A 118 1.62 27.95 -23.70
CA THR A 118 1.38 28.57 -25.02
C THR A 118 2.00 29.99 -25.08
N GLY A 119 3.28 30.06 -25.44
CA GLY A 119 3.92 31.29 -25.93
C GLY A 119 4.63 32.19 -24.90
N GLY A 120 4.93 31.70 -23.70
CA GLY A 120 5.62 32.49 -22.66
C GLY A 120 6.68 31.69 -21.88
N HIS A 121 7.78 32.35 -21.53
CA HIS A 121 8.81 31.81 -20.63
C HIS A 121 8.27 31.83 -19.19
N LEU A 122 8.18 30.68 -18.53
CA LEU A 122 7.76 30.59 -17.13
C LEU A 122 8.94 30.94 -16.21
N SER A 123 8.95 32.15 -15.64
CA SER A 123 9.85 32.44 -14.52
C SER A 123 9.51 31.61 -13.29
N SER A 124 10.53 31.29 -12.51
CA SER A 124 10.49 30.43 -11.31
C SER A 124 9.46 30.87 -10.24
N ASP A 125 9.03 32.13 -10.27
CA ASP A 125 8.10 32.70 -9.30
C ASP A 125 6.65 32.20 -9.47
N SER A 126 6.29 31.67 -10.65
CA SER A 126 4.89 31.50 -11.05
C SER A 126 4.13 30.37 -10.33
N TRP A 127 4.81 29.34 -9.80
CA TRP A 127 4.13 28.13 -9.28
C TRP A 127 4.85 27.48 -8.08
N ASN A 128 4.95 28.20 -6.96
CA ASN A 128 5.40 27.62 -5.69
C ASN A 128 4.33 26.69 -5.09
N LEU A 129 4.51 25.37 -5.18
CA LEU A 129 3.65 24.38 -4.51
C LEU A 129 4.17 24.07 -3.10
N PRO A 130 3.46 24.47 -2.02
CA PRO A 130 3.90 24.15 -0.66
C PRO A 130 3.69 22.66 -0.37
N PHE A 131 4.78 21.90 -0.28
CA PHE A 131 4.75 20.51 0.16
C PHE A 131 5.12 20.40 1.65
N GLY A 132 4.31 19.65 2.42
CA GLY A 132 4.69 19.21 3.78
C GLY A 132 4.52 20.20 4.94
N ARG A 133 3.98 21.41 4.74
CA ARG A 133 3.68 22.36 5.85
C ARG A 133 2.80 21.73 6.95
N GLY A 134 1.85 20.88 6.55
CA GLY A 134 0.95 20.19 7.47
C GLY A 134 1.52 18.96 8.19
N PHE A 135 2.73 18.49 7.85
CA PHE A 135 3.30 17.25 8.43
C PHE A 135 4.40 17.51 9.45
N THR A 136 5.20 18.56 9.21
CA THR A 136 6.40 18.88 10.02
C THR A 136 6.09 19.20 11.47
N ARG A 137 4.83 19.54 11.79
CA ARG A 137 4.39 19.82 13.16
C ARG A 137 4.03 18.57 13.99
N HIS A 138 3.82 17.41 13.36
CA HIS A 138 3.07 16.31 13.99
C HIS A 138 3.61 14.91 13.69
N GLY A 139 4.70 14.49 14.33
CA GLY A 139 5.13 13.07 14.37
C GLY A 139 5.63 12.43 13.06
N TYR A 140 5.39 13.02 11.90
CA TYR A 140 5.83 12.51 10.60
C TYR A 140 7.27 12.94 10.28
N ARG A 141 8.04 12.03 9.69
CA ARG A 141 9.36 12.30 9.09
C ARG A 141 9.31 12.00 7.59
N LEU A 142 9.85 12.90 6.76
CA LEU A 142 10.02 12.65 5.34
C LEU A 142 10.97 11.47 5.12
N SER A 143 10.58 10.55 4.23
CA SER A 143 11.42 9.45 3.78
C SER A 143 12.60 9.97 2.95
N TYR A 144 13.66 9.18 2.82
CA TYR A 144 14.70 9.40 1.81
C TYR A 144 14.28 8.85 0.42
N ARG A 145 13.17 8.11 0.35
CA ARG A 145 12.60 7.53 -0.89
C ARG A 145 11.43 8.36 -1.40
N ASN A 146 11.66 9.65 -1.65
CA ASN A 146 10.69 10.53 -2.28
C ASN A 146 10.95 10.59 -3.79
N GLU A 147 9.92 10.88 -4.56
CA GLU A 147 9.97 10.97 -6.02
C GLU A 147 9.40 12.33 -6.45
N LEU A 148 10.14 13.06 -7.28
CA LEU A 148 9.69 14.28 -7.95
C LEU A 148 9.78 14.02 -9.45
N VAL A 149 8.65 14.10 -10.15
CA VAL A 149 8.55 13.88 -11.59
C VAL A 149 8.17 15.19 -12.25
N VAL A 150 8.97 15.59 -13.25
CA VAL A 150 8.68 16.70 -14.17
C VAL A 150 8.66 16.12 -15.58
N ASP A 151 7.69 16.57 -16.36
CA ASP A 151 7.50 16.18 -17.76
C ASP A 151 7.07 17.43 -18.54
N GLY A 152 7.61 17.62 -19.74
CA GLY A 152 7.49 18.85 -20.52
C GLY A 152 8.72 19.14 -21.37
N CYS A 153 8.68 20.27 -22.10
CA CYS A 153 9.79 20.76 -22.92
C CYS A 153 10.43 21.97 -22.22
N ASN A 154 11.76 21.92 -21.99
CA ASN A 154 12.51 22.97 -21.29
C ASN A 154 11.89 23.31 -19.92
N ALA A 155 11.44 22.28 -19.20
CA ALA A 155 10.85 22.41 -17.88
C ALA A 155 11.89 22.09 -16.80
N ALA A 156 11.95 22.92 -15.76
CA ALA A 156 12.78 22.71 -14.58
C ALA A 156 11.94 22.83 -13.30
N ALA A 157 12.21 21.98 -12.31
CA ALA A 157 11.63 22.12 -10.98
C ALA A 157 12.68 21.93 -9.89
N THR A 158 12.52 22.69 -8.81
CA THR A 158 13.45 22.75 -7.69
C THR A 158 12.68 22.58 -6.40
N LEU A 159 13.07 21.60 -5.59
CA LEU A 159 12.56 21.43 -4.24
C LEU A 159 13.35 22.36 -3.30
N LEU A 160 12.68 23.35 -2.72
CA LEU A 160 13.26 24.28 -1.76
C LEU A 160 12.91 23.87 -0.33
N ALA A 161 13.88 23.96 0.58
CA ALA A 161 13.62 23.96 2.01
C ALA A 161 12.90 25.25 2.42
N GLY A 162 12.27 25.26 3.60
CA GLY A 162 11.65 26.48 4.16
C GLY A 162 12.63 27.65 4.40
N SER A 163 13.94 27.40 4.33
CA SER A 163 15.02 28.40 4.37
C SER A 163 15.39 28.97 2.98
N GLY A 164 14.72 28.55 1.90
CA GLY A 164 15.07 28.91 0.52
C GLY A 164 16.24 28.12 -0.08
N VAL A 165 16.85 27.19 0.67
CA VAL A 165 17.96 26.35 0.18
C VAL A 165 17.43 25.26 -0.75
N VAL A 166 18.10 25.04 -1.89
CA VAL A 166 17.82 23.94 -2.81
C VAL A 166 18.14 22.59 -2.15
N VAL A 167 17.14 21.72 -2.06
CA VAL A 167 17.26 20.34 -1.53
C VAL A 167 17.42 19.34 -2.66
N ALA A 168 16.70 19.53 -3.76
CA ALA A 168 16.77 18.70 -4.96
C ALA A 168 16.27 19.49 -6.18
N GLY A 169 16.52 19.00 -7.39
CA GLY A 169 15.95 19.57 -8.61
C GLY A 169 16.09 18.65 -9.81
N CYS A 170 15.39 18.96 -10.88
CA CYS A 170 15.41 18.24 -12.15
C CYS A 170 15.07 19.20 -13.32
N ALA A 171 15.50 18.84 -14.52
CA ALA A 171 15.24 19.57 -15.76
C ALA A 171 15.05 18.60 -16.94
N SER A 172 14.43 19.09 -18.02
CA SER A 172 14.11 18.37 -19.27
C SER A 172 14.59 19.12 -20.51
#